data_AF-A0A818IHB5-F1
#
_entry.id   AF-A0A818IHB5-F1
#
_cell.length_a   1.000
_cell.length_b   1.000
_cell.length_c   1.000
_cell.angle_alpha   90.00
_cell.angle_beta   90.00
_cell.angle_gamma   90.00
#
_symmetry.space_group_name_H-M   'P 1'
#
loop_
_entity.id
_entity.type
_entity.pdbx_description
1 polymer ?
#
loop_
_entity_poly.entity_id
_entity_poly.type
_entity_poly.pdbx_seq_one_letter_code
_entity_poly.pdbx_strand_id
1 'polypeptide(L)'
;MEHDELPSDRADENRATARIACKYILQCVRQKCLFNRYFIEKVSEIIHIEWKKRNPNHKQKELFVSYANLPDTEKTKDRKAILVACRLFNELYLYYWFNTTSIHCTERII
;
A
#
# COMPACT_ATOMS: atom_id res chain seq x y z
N MET A 1 7.55 14.12 10.10
CA MET A 1 8.33 13.15 10.89
C MET A 1 9.30 12.53 9.92
N GLU A 2 10.58 12.90 10.03
CA GLU A 2 11.65 12.56 9.09
C GLU A 2 11.79 11.05 8.95
N HIS A 3 11.95 10.60 7.71
CA HIS A 3 12.21 9.20 7.36
C HIS A 3 13.67 8.78 7.61
N ASP A 4 14.52 9.70 8.10
CA ASP A 4 15.97 9.56 8.11
C ASP A 4 16.54 8.88 9.36
N GLU A 5 15.71 8.50 10.34
CA GLU A 5 16.17 7.87 11.59
C GLU A 5 15.50 6.52 11.92
N LEU A 6 14.91 5.85 10.94
CA LEU A 6 14.47 4.47 11.18
C LEU A 6 15.69 3.54 11.20
N PRO A 7 15.86 2.70 12.24
CA PRO A 7 16.80 1.59 12.23
C PRO A 7 16.71 0.82 10.90
N SER A 8 17.86 0.46 10.32
CA SER A 8 17.97 -0.11 8.96
C SER A 8 17.03 -1.30 8.73
N ASP A 9 16.85 -2.14 9.75
CA ASP A 9 15.94 -3.30 9.73
C ASP A 9 14.47 -2.89 9.52
N ARG A 10 14.03 -1.79 10.13
CA ARG A 10 12.68 -1.25 9.95
C ARG A 10 12.49 -0.61 8.59
N ALA A 11 13.52 0.06 8.07
CA ALA A 11 13.48 0.64 6.73
C ALA A 11 13.39 -0.46 5.65
N ASP A 12 14.13 -1.56 5.81
CA ASP A 12 14.10 -2.69 4.87
C ASP A 12 12.75 -3.42 4.88
N GLU A 13 12.15 -3.64 6.05
CA GLU A 13 10.82 -4.24 6.12
C GLU A 13 9.73 -3.33 5.54
N ASN A 14 9.80 -2.02 5.80
CA ASN A 14 8.89 -1.05 5.17
C ASN A 14 9.02 -1.07 3.65
N ARG A 15 10.26 -1.15 3.13
CA ARG A 15 10.53 -1.25 1.69
C ARG A 15 9.99 -2.55 1.10
N ALA A 16 10.19 -3.69 1.76
CA ALA A 16 9.67 -4.98 1.33
C ALA A 16 8.13 -4.98 1.26
N THR A 17 7.48 -4.44 2.29
CA THR A 17 6.03 -4.28 2.36
C THR A 17 5.50 -3.35 1.27
N ALA A 18 6.14 -2.19 1.06
CA ALA A 18 5.76 -1.25 0.01
C ALA A 18 5.87 -1.87 -1.39
N ARG A 19 6.92 -2.65 -1.67
CA ARG A 19 7.08 -3.36 -2.95
C ARG A 19 5.91 -4.30 -3.24
N ILE A 20 5.44 -5.04 -2.23
CA ILE A 20 4.28 -5.91 -2.38
C ILE A 20 3.03 -5.09 -2.68
N ALA A 21 2.76 -4.03 -1.90
CA ALA A 21 1.61 -3.16 -2.11
C ALA A 21 1.60 -2.59 -3.54
N CYS A 22 2.72 -2.00 -4.01
CA CYS A 22 2.83 -1.46 -5.36
C CYS A 22 2.63 -2.51 -6.45
N LYS A 23 3.18 -3.73 -6.28
CA LYS A 23 2.96 -4.83 -7.22
C LYS A 23 1.48 -5.13 -7.42
N TYR A 24 0.71 -5.22 -6.33
CA TYR A 24 -0.72 -5.53 -6.40
C TYR A 24 -1.56 -4.36 -6.92
N ILE A 25 -1.16 -3.11 -6.66
CA ILE A 25 -1.77 -1.93 -7.30
C ILE A 25 -1.63 -2.02 -8.82
N LEU A 26 -0.41 -2.22 -9.33
CA LEU A 26 -0.16 -2.31 -10.77
C LEU A 26 -0.91 -3.48 -11.41
N GLN A 27 -0.98 -4.63 -10.73
CA GLN A 27 -1.78 -5.76 -11.19
C GLN A 27 -3.27 -5.43 -11.25
N CYS A 28 -3.82 -4.80 -10.20
CA CYS A 28 -5.22 -4.40 -10.12
C CYS A 28 -5.59 -3.43 -11.26
N VAL A 29 -4.73 -2.44 -11.52
CA VAL A 29 -4.89 -1.49 -12.63
C VAL A 29 -4.88 -2.20 -13.99
N ARG A 30 -3.93 -3.10 -14.23
CA ARG A 30 -3.87 -3.91 -15.46
C ARG A 30 -5.13 -4.75 -15.68
N GLN A 31 -5.74 -5.21 -14.59
CA GLN A 31 -6.98 -6.00 -14.61
C GLN A 31 -8.25 -5.14 -14.58
N LYS A 32 -8.12 -3.80 -14.60
CA LYS A 32 -9.25 -2.84 -14.49
C LYS A 32 -10.12 -3.08 -13.25
N CYS A 33 -9.50 -3.50 -12.15
CA CYS A 33 -10.19 -3.71 -10.88
C CYS A 33 -10.23 -2.42 -10.04
N LEU A 34 -11.22 -2.31 -9.15
CA LEU A 34 -11.36 -1.17 -8.24
C LEU A 34 -10.57 -1.40 -6.94
N PHE A 35 -9.99 -0.32 -6.40
CA PHE A 35 -9.36 -0.32 -5.08
C PHE A 35 -10.41 -0.25 -3.96
N ASN A 36 -11.27 -1.26 -3.87
CA ASN A 36 -12.33 -1.33 -2.87
C ASN A 36 -11.85 -2.01 -1.57
N ARG A 37 -12.73 -2.06 -0.55
CA ARG A 37 -12.42 -2.71 0.75
C ARG A 37 -11.97 -4.16 0.61
N TYR A 38 -12.59 -4.93 -0.29
CA TYR A 38 -12.23 -6.32 -0.53
C TYR A 38 -10.80 -6.44 -1.06
N PHE A 39 -10.41 -5.60 -2.02
CA PHE A 39 -9.04 -5.54 -2.53
C PHE A 39 -8.03 -5.18 -1.42
N ILE A 40 -8.36 -4.17 -0.61
CA ILE A 40 -7.51 -3.73 0.51
C ILE A 40 -7.28 -4.88 1.50
N GLU A 41 -8.33 -5.58 1.94
CA GLU A 41 -8.17 -6.69 2.89
C GLU A 41 -7.39 -7.85 2.28
N LYS A 42 -7.66 -8.21 1.02
CA LYS A 42 -6.95 -9.28 0.33
C LYS A 42 -5.46 -9.02 0.22
N VAL A 43 -5.07 -7.79 -0.14
CA VAL A 43 -3.65 -7.42 -0.24
C VAL A 43 -3.00 -7.30 1.14
N SER A 44 -3.73 -6.83 2.15
CA SER A 44 -3.25 -6.79 3.54
C SER A 44 -2.91 -8.20 4.05
N GLU A 45 -3.76 -9.18 3.76
CA GLU A 45 -3.48 -10.58 4.07
C GLU A 45 -2.22 -11.10 3.37
N ILE A 46 -2.03 -10.76 2.10
CA ILE A 46 -0.82 -11.14 1.35
C ILE A 46 0.42 -10.51 1.96
N ILE A 47 0.37 -9.22 2.34
CA ILE A 47 1.47 -8.53 3.02
C ILE A 47 1.84 -9.28 4.30
N HIS A 48 0.86 -9.67 5.13
CA HIS A 48 1.10 -10.44 6.35
C HIS A 48 1.73 -11.81 6.08
N ILE A 49 1.21 -12.54 5.08
CA ILE A 49 1.76 -13.83 4.67
C ILE A 49 3.23 -13.69 4.26
N GLU A 50 3.55 -12.70 3.45
CA GLU A 50 4.91 -12.46 2.98
C GLU A 50 5.83 -11.96 4.09
N TRP A 51 5.33 -11.14 5.03
CA TRP A 51 6.07 -10.72 6.21
C TRP A 51 6.47 -11.92 7.06
N LYS A 52 5.55 -12.87 7.33
CA LYS A 52 5.86 -14.11 8.06
C LYS A 52 6.94 -14.94 7.39
N LYS A 53 6.92 -15.05 6.05
CA LYS A 53 7.94 -15.78 5.28
C LYS A 53 9.34 -15.17 5.43
N ARG A 54 9.44 -13.84 5.47
CA ARG A 54 10.72 -13.13 5.65
C ARG A 54 11.21 -13.14 7.09
N ASN A 55 10.30 -13.30 8.06
CA ASN A 55 10.59 -13.13 9.49
C ASN A 55 10.40 -14.41 10.33
N PRO A 56 10.81 -15.62 9.89
CA PRO A 56 10.45 -16.88 10.56
C PRO A 56 10.88 -16.95 12.05
N ASN A 57 11.93 -16.22 12.41
CA ASN A 57 12.50 -16.18 13.76
C ASN A 57 12.09 -14.94 14.56
N HIS A 58 11.03 -14.24 14.16
CA HIS A 58 10.57 -13.06 14.90
C HIS A 58 10.20 -13.41 16.35
N LYS A 59 10.45 -12.46 17.25
CA LYS A 59 10.30 -12.64 18.71
C LYS A 59 8.84 -12.80 19.13
N GLN A 60 7.93 -12.09 18.47
CA GLN A 60 6.49 -12.12 18.75
C GLN A 60 5.83 -13.25 17.97
N LYS A 61 5.84 -14.47 18.53
CA LYS A 61 5.29 -15.68 17.89
C LYS A 61 3.76 -15.64 17.80
N GLU A 62 3.10 -14.86 18.65
CA GLU A 62 1.68 -14.58 18.62
C GLU A 62 1.22 -13.93 17.30
N LEU A 63 2.13 -13.27 16.57
CA LEU A 63 1.83 -12.69 15.26
C LEU A 63 1.88 -13.72 14.12
N PHE A 64 2.32 -14.96 14.38
CA PHE A 64 2.42 -16.02 13.37
C PHE A 64 1.09 -16.75 13.12
N VAL A 65 -0.03 -16.07 13.40
CA VAL A 65 -1.38 -16.55 13.11
C VAL A 65 -1.81 -16.20 11.67
N SER A 66 -2.98 -16.69 11.25
CA SER A 66 -3.62 -16.24 10.00
C SER A 66 -3.99 -14.75 10.10
N TYR A 67 -4.06 -14.06 8.96
CA TYR A 67 -4.44 -12.64 8.94
C TYR A 67 -5.80 -12.41 9.60
N ALA A 68 -6.76 -13.31 9.40
CA ALA A 68 -8.09 -13.24 10.04
C ALA A 68 -8.01 -13.17 11.58
N ASN A 69 -7.07 -13.90 12.18
CA ASN A 69 -6.89 -14.01 13.63
C ASN A 69 -5.92 -12.97 14.21
N LEU A 70 -5.35 -12.11 13.38
CA LEU A 70 -4.42 -11.08 13.79
C LEU A 70 -5.14 -9.99 14.60
N PRO A 71 -4.52 -9.43 15.66
CA PRO A 71 -5.05 -8.26 16.35
C PRO A 71 -5.32 -7.10 15.39
N ASP A 72 -6.39 -6.34 15.59
CA ASP A 72 -6.76 -5.25 14.68
C ASP A 72 -5.69 -4.16 14.58
N THR A 73 -4.91 -3.94 15.64
CA THR A 73 -3.77 -3.03 15.64
C THR A 73 -2.68 -3.45 14.65
N GLU A 74 -2.44 -4.74 14.51
CA GLU A 74 -1.46 -5.30 13.59
C GLU A 74 -2.01 -5.34 12.17
N LYS A 75 -3.29 -5.73 11.97
CA LYS A 75 -3.96 -5.63 10.66
C LYS A 75 -3.92 -4.20 10.10
N THR A 76 -4.05 -3.21 10.98
CA THR A 76 -3.99 -1.80 10.60
C THR A 76 -2.65 -1.43 9.97
N LYS A 77 -1.53 -2.06 10.37
CA LYS A 77 -0.23 -1.82 9.75
C LYS A 77 -0.20 -2.32 8.30
N ASP A 78 -0.68 -3.54 8.07
CA ASP A 78 -0.78 -4.12 6.71
C ASP A 78 -1.73 -3.31 5.82
N ARG A 79 -2.90 -2.93 6.35
CA ARG A 79 -3.87 -2.06 5.65
C ARG A 79 -3.26 -0.71 5.29
N LYS A 80 -2.51 -0.11 6.22
CA LYS A 80 -1.89 1.20 6.00
C LYS A 80 -0.92 1.16 4.81
N ALA A 81 -0.15 0.09 4.64
CA ALA A 81 0.75 -0.05 3.52
C ALA A 81 0.03 0.00 2.17
N ILE A 82 -1.05 -0.78 2.00
CA ILE A 82 -1.83 -0.77 0.75
C ILE A 82 -2.61 0.53 0.56
N LEU A 83 -3.17 1.12 1.63
CA LEU A 83 -3.89 2.39 1.55
C LEU A 83 -2.97 3.54 1.09
N VAL A 84 -1.74 3.59 1.62
CA VAL A 84 -0.74 4.57 1.18
C VAL A 84 -0.39 4.37 -0.29
N ALA A 85 -0.20 3.12 -0.74
CA ALA A 85 0.06 2.82 -2.14
C ALA A 85 -1.12 3.21 -3.07
N CYS A 86 -2.37 2.92 -2.69
CA CYS A 86 -3.57 3.38 -3.41
C CYS A 86 -3.58 4.89 -3.55
N ARG A 87 -3.33 5.61 -2.44
CA ARG A 87 -3.34 7.06 -2.39
C ARG A 87 -2.29 7.66 -3.33
N LEU A 88 -1.04 7.21 -3.22
CA LEU A 88 0.06 7.69 -4.06
C LEU A 88 -0.21 7.41 -5.54
N PHE A 89 -0.72 6.23 -5.88
CA PHE A 89 -1.09 5.91 -7.26
C PHE A 89 -2.16 6.85 -7.80
N ASN A 90 -3.22 7.12 -7.02
CA ASN A 90 -4.29 8.04 -7.43
C ASN A 90 -3.78 9.47 -7.59
N GLU A 91 -2.93 9.95 -6.67
CA GLU A 91 -2.30 11.27 -6.75
C GLU A 91 -1.44 11.40 -8.02
N LEU A 92 -0.59 10.40 -8.30
CA LEU A 92 0.23 10.36 -9.52
C LEU A 92 -0.61 10.27 -10.80
N TYR A 93 -1.69 9.49 -10.77
CA TYR A 93 -2.60 9.35 -11.91
C TYR A 93 -3.34 10.65 -12.21
N LEU A 94 -3.84 11.34 -11.18
CA LEU A 94 -4.46 12.66 -11.31
C LEU A 94 -3.45 13.69 -11.83
N TYR A 95 -2.25 13.73 -11.26
CA TYR A 95 -1.18 14.62 -11.71
C TYR A 95 -0.87 14.39 -13.20
N TYR A 96 -0.68 13.14 -13.61
CA TYR A 96 -0.46 12.81 -15.01
C TYR A 96 -1.61 13.31 -15.88
N TRP A 97 -2.85 12.98 -15.51
CA TRP A 97 -4.03 13.36 -16.28
C TRP A 97 -4.16 14.88 -16.46
N PHE A 98 -3.95 15.68 -15.41
CA PHE A 98 -4.01 17.14 -15.48
C PHE A 98 -2.87 17.77 -16.28
N ASN A 99 -1.70 17.14 -16.36
CA ASN A 99 -0.53 17.70 -17.05
C ASN A 99 -0.35 17.17 -18.48
N THR A 100 -1.04 16.10 -18.86
CA THR A 100 -0.98 15.56 -20.23
C THR A 100 -2.27 15.78 -21.02
N THR A 101 -3.34 16.25 -20.37
CA THR A 101 -4.60 16.58 -21.05
C THR A 101 -4.69 18.09 -21.20
N SER A 102 -4.88 18.58 -22.43
CA SER A 102 -5.12 20.00 -22.67
C SER A 102 -6.37 20.45 -21.91
N ILE A 103 -6.19 21.26 -20.86
CA ILE A 103 -7.29 21.92 -20.17
C ILE A 103 -7.65 23.13 -21.02
N HIS A 104 -8.73 23.04 -21.79
CA HIS A 104 -9.30 24.21 -22.44
C HIS A 104 -9.98 25.08 -21.37
N CYS A 105 -9.23 26.02 -20.80
CA CYS A 105 -9.82 27.11 -20.01
C CYS A 105 -10.61 27.99 -20.98
N THR A 106 -11.93 27.83 -21.00
CA THR A 106 -12.80 28.83 -21.60
C THR A 106 -12.80 30.05 -20.69
N GLU A 107 -11.99 31.05 -21.05
CA GLU A 107 -12.11 32.40 -20.53
C GLU A 107 -13.51 32.92 -20.86
N ARG A 108 -14.45 32.78 -19.93
CA ARG A 108 -15.55 33.74 -19.82
C ARG A 108 -15.02 34.90 -19.00
N ILE A 109 -14.33 35.81 -19.69
CA ILE A 109 -14.17 37.19 -19.21
C ILE A 109 -15.59 37.78 -19.17
N ILE A 110 -16.03 38.13 -17.96
CA ILE A 110 -17.26 38.90 -17.71
C ILE A 110 -16.95 40.37 -17.99
#